data_AF-A0AAW1JY45-F1
#
_entry.id   AF-A0AAW1JY45-F1
#
_cell.length_a   1.000
_cell.length_b   1.000
_cell.length_c   1.000
_cell.angle_alpha   90.00
_cell.angle_beta   90.00
_cell.angle_gamma   90.00
#
_symmetry.space_group_name_H-M   'P 1'
#
loop_
_entity.id
_entity.type
_entity.pdbx_description
1 polymer ?
#
loop_
_entity_poly.entity_id
_entity_poly.type
_entity_poly.pdbx_seq_one_letter_code
_entity_poly.pdbx_strand_id
1 'polypeptide(L)' 'MVAGVSVRDAQSRTNCRASISFEERLTVTIRYLATGESLHAASFRFRMSHNKIGAIVNEMLPVIYEEI' A
#
# COMPACT_ATOMS: atom_id res chain seq x y z
N MET A 1 -8.83 -25.20 -2.15
CA MET A 1 -9.28 -24.35 -3.28
C MET A 1 -9.88 -23.08 -2.69
N VAL A 2 -9.07 -22.04 -2.52
CA VAL A 2 -9.61 -20.68 -2.33
C VAL A 2 -9.15 -19.90 -3.55
N ALA A 3 -10.14 -19.36 -4.25
CA ALA A 3 -10.01 -18.71 -5.54
C ALA A 3 -9.02 -17.56 -5.49
N GLY A 4 -8.23 -17.44 -6.56
CA GLY A 4 -7.24 -16.40 -6.73
C GLY A 4 -7.90 -15.01 -6.77
N VAL A 5 -7.44 -14.14 -5.88
CA VAL A 5 -7.52 -12.70 -6.08
C VAL A 5 -6.36 -12.33 -6.99
N SER A 6 -6.65 -12.34 -8.29
CA SER A 6 -5.77 -11.90 -9.37
C SER A 6 -5.77 -10.38 -9.43
N VAL A 7 -5.19 -9.71 -8.44
CA VAL A 7 -4.94 -8.26 -8.51
C VAL A 7 -3.65 -8.04 -9.27
N ARG A 8 -3.80 -7.39 -10.42
CA ARG A 8 -2.79 -7.15 -11.43
C ARG A 8 -1.81 -6.08 -10.93
N ASP A 9 -0.63 -6.45 -10.46
CA ASP A 9 0.49 -5.49 -10.41
C ASP A 9 1.78 -6.16 -10.84
N ALA A 10 2.13 -5.90 -12.09
CA ALA A 10 3.41 -6.18 -12.69
C ALA A 10 4.51 -5.38 -11.98
N GLN A 11 4.97 -5.85 -10.82
CA GLN A 11 6.24 -5.40 -10.26
C GLN A 11 7.35 -6.06 -11.08
N SER A 12 7.68 -5.42 -12.19
CA SER A 12 8.92 -5.65 -12.93
C SER A 12 10.05 -5.81 -11.92
N ARG A 13 10.69 -6.99 -11.94
CA ARG A 13 11.83 -7.38 -11.11
C ARG A 13 13.01 -6.43 -11.37
N THR A 14 12.95 -5.21 -10.85
CA THR A 14 14.09 -4.30 -10.82
C THR A 14 14.78 -4.47 -9.48
N ASN A 15 16.04 -4.90 -9.59
CA ASN A 15 16.97 -5.27 -8.54
C ASN A 15 17.29 -4.11 -7.57
N CYS A 16 16.33 -3.68 -6.77
CA CYS A 16 16.50 -2.62 -5.77
C CYS A 16 15.77 -3.02 -4.49
N ARG A 17 16.51 -3.57 -3.51
CA ARG A 17 16.15 -3.76 -2.08
C ARG A 17 14.66 -4.04 -1.82
N ALA A 18 14.29 -5.33 -1.74
CA ALA A 18 13.00 -5.84 -1.25
C ALA A 18 11.82 -4.88 -1.52
N SER A 19 11.20 -5.01 -2.71
CA SER A 19 9.96 -4.27 -2.98
C SER A 19 8.97 -4.59 -1.85
N ILE A 20 8.47 -3.54 -1.21
CA ILE A 20 7.41 -3.62 -0.19
C ILE A 20 6.34 -4.56 -0.73
N SER A 21 5.89 -5.51 0.07
CA SER A 21 4.89 -6.46 -0.39
C SER A 21 3.57 -5.74 -0.72
N PHE A 22 2.76 -6.32 -1.60
CA PHE A 22 1.41 -5.80 -1.86
C PHE A 22 0.59 -5.73 -0.55
N GLU A 23 0.75 -6.74 0.30
CA GLU A 23 0.12 -6.82 1.62
C GLU A 23 0.52 -5.67 2.55
N GLU A 24 1.80 -5.29 2.60
CA GLU A 24 2.25 -4.14 3.38
C GLU A 24 1.68 -2.83 2.83
N ARG A 25 1.66 -2.65 1.50
CA ARG A 25 1.05 -1.45 0.88
C ARG A 25 -0.42 -1.34 1.25
N LEU A 26 -1.16 -2.44 1.16
CA LEU A 26 -2.57 -2.50 1.53
C LEU A 26 -2.78 -2.22 3.03
N THR A 27 -1.95 -2.81 3.88
CA THR A 27 -2.00 -2.62 5.34
C THR A 27 -1.79 -1.16 5.72
N VAL A 28 -0.83 -0.48 5.07
CA VAL A 28 -0.58 0.95 5.27
C VAL A 28 -1.82 1.77 4.90
N THR A 29 -2.42 1.49 3.73
CA THR A 29 -3.59 2.22 3.23
C THR A 29 -4.82 2.00 4.10
N ILE A 30 -5.15 0.77 4.46
CA ILE A 30 -6.29 0.47 5.35
C ILE A 30 -6.08 1.12 6.72
N ARG A 31 -4.85 1.08 7.25
CA ARG A 31 -4.57 1.70 8.55
C ARG A 31 -4.68 3.21 8.51
N TYR A 32 -4.21 3.84 7.43
CA TYR A 32 -4.41 5.26 7.18
C TYR A 32 -5.91 5.62 7.14
N LEU A 33 -6.71 4.86 6.39
CA LEU A 33 -8.16 5.07 6.29
C LEU A 33 -8.90 4.84 7.62
N ALA A 34 -8.55 3.79 8.36
CA ALA A 34 -9.21 3.45 9.62
C ALA A 34 -8.86 4.42 10.76
N THR A 35 -7.65 5.01 10.75
CA THR A 35 -7.18 5.89 11.83
C THR A 35 -7.45 7.36 11.53
N GLY A 36 -7.49 7.76 10.25
CA GLY A 36 -7.58 9.17 9.83
C GLY A 36 -6.36 10.00 10.26
N GLU A 37 -5.23 9.35 10.53
CA GLU A 37 -4.00 10.02 10.97
C GLU A 37 -3.31 10.73 9.80
N SER A 38 -2.52 11.77 10.09
CA SER A 38 -1.76 12.45 9.04
C SER A 38 -0.66 11.56 8.45
N LEU A 39 -0.27 11.79 7.19
CA LEU A 39 0.83 11.06 6.54
C LEU A 39 2.15 11.17 7.32
N HIS A 40 2.33 12.25 8.07
CA HIS A 40 3.50 12.45 8.92
C HIS A 40 3.45 11.52 10.15
N ALA A 41 2.30 11.35 10.80
CA ALA A 41 2.15 10.38 11.89
C ALA A 41 2.32 8.94 11.40
N ALA A 42 1.73 8.59 10.26
CA ALA A 42 1.91 7.29 9.62
C ALA A 42 3.38 7.00 9.27
N SER A 43 4.15 8.03 8.89
CA SER A 43 5.58 7.91 8.58
C SER A 43 6.41 7.38 9.75
N PHE A 44 6.11 7.82 10.97
CA PHE A 44 6.78 7.34 12.18
C PHE A 44 6.43 5.89 12.49
N ARG A 45 5.18 5.48 12.26
CA ARG A 45 4.70 4.12 12.57
C ARG A 45 5.27 3.08 11.61
N PHE A 46 5.26 3.37 10.32
CA PHE A 46 5.71 2.45 9.28
C PHE A 46 7.19 2.62 8.92
N ARG A 47 7.89 3.58 9.54
CA ARG A 47 9.29 3.93 9.24
C ARG A 47 9.52 4.17 7.74
N MET A 48 8.53 4.79 7.09
CA MET A 48 8.56 5.14 5.67
C MET A 48 8.37 6.64 5.52
N SER A 49 9.06 7.25 4.55
CA SER A 49 8.87 8.68 4.29
C SER A 49 7.41 8.99 3.93
N HIS A 50 6.88 10.09 4.46
CA HIS A 50 5.50 10.55 4.23
C HIS A 50 5.15 10.64 2.74
N ASN A 51 6.10 11.05 1.89
CA ASN A 51 5.94 11.08 0.44
C ASN A 51 5.68 9.69 -0.16
N LYS A 52 6.38 8.67 0.35
CA LYS A 52 6.24 7.29 -0.13
C LYS A 52 4.92 6.67 0.33
N ILE A 53 4.48 6.99 1.55
CA ILE A 53 3.16 6.58 2.06
C ILE A 53 2.06 7.24 1.22
N GLY A 54 2.16 8.55 0.94
CA GLY A 54 1.20 9.24 0.10
C GLY A 54 1.10 8.63 -1.31
N ALA A 55 2.23 8.27 -1.92
CA ALA A 55 2.23 7.56 -3.20
C ALA A 55 1.52 6.20 -3.12
N ILE A 56 1.80 5.40 -2.09
CA ILE A 56 1.15 4.09 -1.88
C ILE A 56 -0.36 4.22 -1.67
N VAL A 57 -0.79 5.19 -0.87
CA VAL A 57 -2.22 5.42 -0.62
C VAL A 57 -2.93 5.80 -1.92
N ASN A 58 -2.36 6.71 -2.71
CA ASN A 58 -2.95 7.08 -4.01
C ASN A 58 -2.98 5.93 -5.02
N GLU A 59 -1.98 5.04 -5.00
CA GLU A 59 -1.94 3.84 -5.84
C GLU A 59 -2.99 2.80 -5.41
N MET A 60 -3.18 2.60 -4.10
CA MET A 60 -4.06 1.56 -3.55
C MET A 60 -5.53 1.97 -3.46
N LEU A 61 -5.85 3.26 -3.31
CA LEU A 61 -7.22 3.75 -3.27
C LEU A 61 -8.09 3.31 -4.45
N PRO A 62 -7.68 3.46 -5.73
CA PRO A 62 -8.47 3.00 -6.86
C PRO A 62 -8.62 1.48 -6.88
N VAL A 63 -7.58 0.73 -6.49
CA VAL A 63 -7.64 -0.74 -6.42
C VAL A 63 -8.68 -1.22 -5.41
N ILE A 64 -8.77 -0.54 -4.26
CA ILE A 64 -9.77 -0.86 -3.23
C ILE A 64 -11.17 -0.47 -3.70
N TYR A 65 -11.33 0.68 -4.37
CA TYR A 65 -12.62 1.17 -4.81
C TYR A 65 -13.24 0.32 -5.92
N GLU A 66 -12.43 -0.24 -6.83
CA GLU A 66 -12.92 -1.11 -7.91
C GLU A 66 -13.36 -2.50 -7.43
N GLU A 67 -12.84 -2.95 -6.28
CA GLU A 67 -13.13 -4.28 -5.73
C GLU A 67 -14.32 -4.28 -4.74
N ILE A 68 -14.82 -3.10 -4.36
CA ILE A 68 -15.99 -2.90 -3.49
C ILE A 68 -17.22 -2.62 -4.33
#